data_AF-A0AAV8Z821-F1
#
_entry.id   AF-A0AAV8Z821-F1
#
_cell.length_a   1.000
_cell.length_b   1.000
_cell.length_c   1.000
_cell.angle_alpha   90.00
_cell.angle_beta   90.00
_cell.angle_gamma   90.00
#
_symmetry.space_group_name_H-M   'P 1'
#
loop_
_entity.id
_entity.type
_entity.pdbx_description
1 polymer ?
#
loop_
_entity_poly.entity_id
_entity_poly.type
_entity_poly.pdbx_seq_one_letter_code
_entity_poly.pdbx_strand_id
1 'polypeptide(L)'
;MPLNERDRIEILMMIGVGDRMRTQQEVCRLFHEMHPDREPVSQSTVSRIERKYRELGHVRDAPRQGRPKINENVQQDVILSALENPYCTVRQVSRDLNIGKSSVSNIFKKVKYHPYRVRLIHELAEDDFDRRTEFCEYMMDHNNQNNGFIANILFSDEATMDEQLVQLDAIYDLPWNRIGPYLVGAITGYILIVRLQQKLTLTKKQKAFGWTVFPLLNIWILFTLYTRKISVEFSAVYMGVSRTLWGVGMAWVLIACCTGNAQALQKFLSFRGFIPLSRLTYCAYLLNPLVANMIYLGSESAFNASLGGFALTICGITLLTFYLSYLFSVMIESPMILLTKMAFKRITRRTNPRDKPQGEN
;
A
#
# COMPACT_ATOMS: atom_id res chain seq x y z
N MET A 1 -26.90 -9.75 48.33
CA MET A 1 -25.80 -9.22 47.46
C MET A 1 -25.06 -8.11 48.22
N PRO A 2 -23.72 -7.95 48.13
CA PRO A 2 -23.04 -6.86 48.85
C PRO A 2 -23.50 -5.50 48.36
N LEU A 3 -23.79 -4.58 49.29
CA LEU A 3 -24.21 -3.19 48.99
C LEU A 3 -23.17 -2.48 48.14
N ASN A 4 -23.62 -1.96 46.99
CA ASN A 4 -22.79 -1.22 46.06
C ASN A 4 -22.54 0.21 46.59
N GLU A 5 -21.55 0.93 46.04
CA GLU A 5 -21.20 2.29 46.50
C GLU A 5 -22.41 3.23 46.39
N ARG A 6 -23.20 3.12 45.32
CA ARG A 6 -24.43 3.90 45.11
C ARG A 6 -25.47 3.64 46.20
N ASP A 7 -25.69 2.37 46.55
CA ASP A 7 -26.66 1.99 47.58
C ASP A 7 -26.25 2.56 48.95
N ARG A 8 -24.94 2.59 49.25
CA ARG A 8 -24.43 3.18 50.50
C ARG A 8 -24.60 4.70 50.53
N ILE A 9 -24.44 5.37 49.39
CA ILE A 9 -24.70 6.81 49.26
C ILE A 9 -26.20 7.08 49.41
N GLU A 10 -27.05 6.26 48.79
CA GLU A 10 -28.51 6.38 48.91
C GLU A 10 -28.97 6.21 50.36
N ILE A 11 -28.43 5.24 51.08
CA ILE A 11 -28.66 5.08 52.53
C ILE A 11 -28.22 6.33 53.32
N LEU A 12 -27.08 6.94 52.99
CA LEU A 12 -26.65 8.20 53.63
C LEU A 12 -27.61 9.36 53.33
N MET A 13 -28.07 9.48 52.09
CA MET A 13 -29.08 10.49 51.73
C MET A 13 -30.37 10.26 52.51
N MET A 14 -30.80 9.01 52.70
CA MET A 14 -31.99 8.69 53.49
C MET A 14 -31.85 9.02 54.98
N ILE A 15 -30.63 8.95 55.55
CA ILE A 15 -30.35 9.33 56.95
C ILE A 15 -30.59 10.82 57.18
N GLY A 16 -30.17 11.68 56.24
CA GLY A 16 -30.33 13.13 56.34
C GLY A 16 -30.82 13.75 55.03
N VAL A 17 -32.09 14.17 54.99
CA VAL A 17 -32.66 14.96 53.90
C VAL A 17 -33.14 16.29 54.47
N GLY A 18 -32.46 17.39 54.13
CA GLY A 18 -32.76 18.72 54.66
C GLY A 18 -32.49 18.81 56.18
N ASP A 19 -33.40 19.43 56.94
CA ASP A 19 -33.27 19.63 58.39
C ASP A 19 -33.73 18.41 59.23
N ARG A 20 -34.11 17.30 58.58
CA ARG A 20 -34.62 16.10 59.25
C ARG A 20 -33.58 14.98 59.25
N MET A 21 -33.22 14.52 60.46
CA MET A 21 -32.44 13.31 60.69
C MET A 21 -33.38 12.14 60.99
N ARG A 22 -33.34 11.10 60.15
CA ARG A 22 -34.12 9.86 60.36
C ARG A 22 -33.36 8.88 61.23
N THR A 23 -34.07 8.06 61.98
CA THR A 23 -33.43 6.98 62.77
C THR A 23 -32.95 5.84 61.86
N GLN A 24 -31.95 5.07 62.27
CA GLN A 24 -31.41 3.99 61.43
C GLN A 24 -32.45 2.90 61.13
N GLN A 25 -33.45 2.71 62.01
CA GLN A 25 -34.56 1.77 61.78
C GLN A 25 -35.54 2.27 60.70
N GLU A 26 -35.84 3.57 60.69
CA GLU A 26 -36.66 4.20 59.64
C GLU A 26 -35.99 4.11 58.27
N VAL A 27 -34.68 4.33 58.22
CA VAL A 27 -33.90 4.22 56.98
C VAL A 27 -33.90 2.79 56.44
N CYS A 28 -33.77 1.78 57.30
CA CYS A 28 -33.90 0.38 56.88
C CYS A 28 -35.27 0.08 56.26
N ARG A 29 -36.36 0.57 56.86
CA ARG A 29 -37.73 0.38 56.34
C ARG A 29 -37.90 1.09 55.00
N LEU A 30 -37.50 2.35 54.92
CA LEU A 30 -37.63 3.17 53.72
C LEU A 30 -36.78 2.61 52.56
N PHE A 31 -35.57 2.12 52.85
CA PHE A 31 -34.74 1.48 51.84
C PHE A 31 -35.36 0.17 51.33
N HIS A 32 -36.02 -0.60 52.19
CA HIS A 32 -36.72 -1.83 51.79
C HIS A 32 -37.99 -1.53 50.97
N GLU A 33 -38.75 -0.49 51.32
CA GLU A 33 -39.91 -0.03 50.56
C GLU A 33 -39.52 0.47 49.15
N MET A 34 -38.40 1.19 49.05
CA MET A 34 -37.90 1.71 47.77
C MET A 34 -37.28 0.62 46.88
N HIS A 35 -36.79 -0.46 47.47
CA HIS A 35 -36.13 -1.56 46.75
C HIS A 35 -36.68 -2.93 47.22
N PRO A 36 -37.95 -3.26 46.89
CA PRO A 36 -38.63 -4.48 47.36
C PRO A 36 -38.00 -5.77 46.82
N ASP A 37 -37.32 -5.69 45.68
CA ASP A 37 -36.65 -6.83 45.04
C ASP A 37 -35.31 -7.20 45.69
N ARG A 38 -34.86 -6.48 46.72
CA ARG A 38 -33.55 -6.67 47.37
C ARG A 38 -33.65 -7.18 48.80
N GLU A 39 -32.59 -7.86 49.25
CA GLU A 39 -32.45 -8.30 50.64
C GLU A 39 -32.46 -7.09 51.60
N PRO A 40 -33.21 -7.16 52.71
CA PRO A 40 -33.33 -6.04 53.65
C PRO A 40 -32.00 -5.74 54.34
N VAL A 41 -31.67 -4.45 54.42
CA VAL A 41 -30.43 -3.97 55.06
C VAL A 41 -30.61 -3.92 56.58
N SER A 42 -29.67 -4.50 57.33
CA SER A 42 -29.66 -4.43 58.80
C SER A 42 -29.37 -3.02 59.32
N GLN A 43 -29.99 -2.64 60.44
CA GLN A 43 -29.69 -1.40 61.17
C GLN A 43 -28.19 -1.27 61.49
N SER A 44 -27.53 -2.40 61.81
CA SER A 44 -26.09 -2.42 62.08
C SER A 44 -25.25 -2.02 60.87
N THR A 45 -25.72 -2.35 59.67
CA THR A 45 -25.08 -2.00 58.40
C THR A 45 -25.24 -0.50 58.12
N VAL A 46 -26.45 0.04 58.31
CA VAL A 46 -26.72 1.49 58.19
C VAL A 46 -25.86 2.28 59.18
N SER A 47 -25.80 1.86 60.43
CA SER A 47 -24.95 2.48 61.47
C SER A 47 -23.46 2.43 61.10
N ARG A 48 -22.96 1.32 60.56
CA ARG A 48 -21.56 1.21 60.09
C ARG A 48 -21.28 2.13 58.91
N ILE A 49 -22.23 2.29 57.99
CA ILE A 49 -22.10 3.19 56.84
C ILE A 49 -22.07 4.66 57.32
N GLU A 50 -23.00 5.03 58.20
CA GLU A 50 -23.06 6.37 58.81
C GLU A 50 -21.78 6.70 59.56
N ARG A 51 -21.33 5.80 60.44
CA ARG A 51 -20.10 5.97 61.21
C ARG A 51 -18.88 6.11 60.29
N LYS A 52 -18.75 5.22 59.30
CA LYS A 52 -17.67 5.27 58.31
C LYS A 52 -17.65 6.62 57.58
N TYR A 53 -18.81 7.15 57.20
CA TYR A 53 -18.91 8.45 56.56
C TYR A 53 -18.55 9.61 57.50
N ARG A 54 -19.01 9.58 58.75
CA ARG A 54 -18.66 10.61 59.75
C ARG A 54 -17.15 10.64 60.06
N GLU A 55 -16.49 9.48 60.06
CA GLU A 55 -15.06 9.36 60.37
C GLU A 55 -14.16 9.64 59.16
N LEU A 56 -14.50 9.12 57.97
CA LEU A 56 -13.63 9.16 56.79
C LEU A 56 -14.11 10.10 55.67
N GLY A 57 -15.34 10.61 55.75
CA GLY A 57 -15.96 11.45 54.70
C GLY A 57 -16.41 10.70 53.44
N HIS A 58 -16.29 9.36 53.40
CA HIS A 58 -16.67 8.56 52.23
C HIS A 58 -17.15 7.13 52.60
N VAL A 59 -17.86 6.46 51.68
CA VAL A 59 -18.41 5.10 51.90
C VAL A 59 -17.67 3.96 51.21
N ARG A 60 -16.52 4.26 50.60
CA ARG A 60 -15.68 3.26 49.90
C ARG A 60 -15.17 2.18 50.85
N ASP A 61 -14.89 1.01 50.29
CA ASP A 61 -14.24 -0.06 51.03
C ASP A 61 -12.76 0.27 51.24
N ALA A 62 -12.28 0.03 52.47
CA ALA A 62 -10.88 0.22 52.79
C ALA A 62 -10.03 -0.82 52.04
N PRO A 63 -8.80 -0.47 51.61
CA PRO A 63 -7.89 -1.44 51.02
C PRO A 63 -7.63 -2.55 52.05
N ARG A 64 -7.90 -3.80 51.65
CA ARG A 64 -7.62 -4.96 52.49
C ARG A 64 -6.11 -5.15 52.55
N GLN A 65 -5.55 -5.35 53.74
CA GLN A 65 -4.16 -5.79 53.87
C GLN A 65 -4.04 -7.19 53.26
N GLY A 66 -3.39 -7.26 52.10
CA GLY A 66 -3.08 -8.52 51.43
C GLY A 66 -1.91 -9.25 52.10
N ARG A 67 -1.62 -10.45 51.60
CA ARG A 67 -0.43 -11.22 52.00
C ARG A 67 0.83 -10.35 51.82
N PRO A 68 1.78 -10.37 52.78
CA PRO A 68 3.02 -9.60 52.68
C PRO A 68 3.77 -9.91 51.38
N LYS A 69 4.30 -8.86 50.75
CA LYS A 69 5.11 -8.95 49.53
C LYS A 69 6.44 -9.67 49.84
N ILE A 70 7.03 -10.26 48.80
CA ILE A 70 8.36 -10.88 48.87
C ILE A 70 9.38 -9.85 49.42
N ASN A 71 10.28 -10.31 50.30
CA ASN A 71 11.32 -9.49 50.92
C ASN A 71 12.22 -8.82 49.87
N GLU A 72 12.59 -7.56 50.09
CA GLU A 72 13.40 -6.77 49.14
C GLU A 72 14.80 -7.35 48.95
N ASN A 73 15.42 -7.88 50.02
CA ASN A 73 16.74 -8.52 49.94
C ASN A 73 16.72 -9.72 49.00
N VAL A 74 15.70 -10.58 49.15
CA VAL A 74 15.48 -11.74 48.29
C VAL A 74 15.25 -11.33 46.83
N GLN A 75 14.60 -10.18 46.61
CA GLN A 75 14.42 -9.64 45.27
C GLN A 75 15.76 -9.20 44.66
N GLN A 76 16.64 -8.58 45.44
CA GLN A 76 17.97 -8.13 44.99
C GLN A 76 18.87 -9.31 44.64
N ASP A 77 18.91 -10.34 45.48
CA ASP A 77 19.72 -11.54 45.25
C ASP A 77 19.34 -12.24 43.93
N VAL A 78 18.04 -12.36 43.66
CA VAL A 78 17.52 -12.95 42.41
C VAL A 78 17.93 -12.13 41.17
N ILE A 79 17.97 -10.80 41.29
CA ILE A 79 18.40 -9.92 40.19
C ILE A 79 19.91 -10.06 39.98
N LEU A 80 20.70 -10.09 41.06
CA LEU A 80 22.15 -10.24 41.00
C LEU A 80 22.54 -11.54 40.29
N SER A 81 21.88 -12.66 40.59
CA SER A 81 22.12 -13.94 39.91
C SER A 81 21.93 -13.85 38.39
N ALA A 82 20.98 -13.05 37.92
CA ALA A 82 20.74 -12.86 36.48
C ALA A 82 21.73 -11.88 35.82
N LEU A 83 22.33 -10.96 36.58
CA LEU A 83 23.39 -10.07 36.10
C LEU A 83 24.72 -10.82 35.97
N GLU A 84 25.03 -11.69 36.93
CA GLU A 84 26.24 -12.52 36.90
C GLU A 84 26.18 -13.59 35.80
N ASN A 85 25.01 -14.20 35.60
CA ASN A 85 24.80 -15.19 34.55
C ASN A 85 23.47 -14.95 33.82
N PRO A 86 23.49 -14.27 32.66
CA PRO A 86 22.31 -14.02 31.83
C PRO A 86 21.62 -15.28 31.30
N TYR A 87 22.28 -16.44 31.34
CA TYR A 87 21.75 -17.73 30.87
C TYR A 87 21.17 -18.58 32.01
N CYS A 88 21.14 -18.07 33.25
CA CYS A 88 20.62 -18.81 34.38
C CYS A 88 19.14 -19.18 34.19
N THR A 89 18.78 -20.39 34.62
CA THR A 89 17.37 -20.82 34.58
C THR A 89 16.67 -20.47 35.90
N VAL A 90 15.36 -20.23 35.85
CA VAL A 90 14.52 -20.05 37.04
C VAL A 90 14.69 -21.19 38.06
N ARG A 91 14.97 -22.42 37.58
CA ARG A 91 15.20 -23.58 38.43
C ARG A 91 16.56 -23.56 39.13
N GLN A 92 17.59 -23.01 38.48
CA GLN A 92 18.92 -22.87 39.03
C GLN A 92 18.92 -21.82 40.14
N VAL A 93 18.44 -20.61 39.84
CA VAL A 93 18.30 -19.52 40.83
C VAL A 93 17.43 -19.93 42.03
N SER A 94 16.38 -20.73 41.79
CA SER A 94 15.54 -21.31 42.84
C SER A 94 16.29 -22.25 43.78
N ARG A 95 17.24 -23.05 43.27
CA ARG A 95 18.06 -23.93 44.11
C ARG A 95 19.13 -23.14 44.86
N ASP A 96 19.79 -22.22 44.17
CA ASP A 96 20.93 -21.47 44.71
C ASP A 96 20.50 -20.56 45.87
N LEU A 97 19.34 -19.91 45.74
CA LEU A 97 18.79 -19.02 46.76
C LEU A 97 17.77 -19.71 47.69
N ASN A 98 17.47 -20.99 47.46
CA ASN A 98 16.47 -21.77 48.19
C ASN A 98 15.07 -21.10 48.23
N ILE A 99 14.62 -20.56 47.09
CA ILE A 99 13.33 -19.87 46.92
C ILE A 99 12.42 -20.70 45.99
N GLY A 100 11.11 -20.65 46.20
CA GLY A 100 10.15 -21.26 45.28
C GLY A 100 10.26 -20.72 43.84
N LYS A 101 10.24 -21.60 42.84
CA LYS A 101 10.34 -21.26 41.39
C LYS A 101 9.34 -20.18 40.96
N SER A 102 8.11 -20.22 41.49
CA SER A 102 7.07 -19.23 41.20
C SER A 102 7.44 -17.84 41.69
N SER A 103 8.12 -17.73 42.85
CA SER A 103 8.59 -16.45 43.38
C SER A 103 9.71 -15.87 42.52
N VAL A 104 10.68 -16.69 42.11
CA VAL A 104 11.74 -16.27 41.17
C VAL A 104 11.13 -15.79 39.84
N SER A 105 10.19 -16.53 39.28
CA SER A 105 9.49 -16.12 38.05
C SER A 105 8.69 -14.82 38.22
N ASN A 106 8.00 -14.64 39.35
CA ASN A 106 7.26 -13.42 39.64
C ASN A 106 8.19 -12.21 39.83
N ILE A 107 9.37 -12.41 40.43
CA ILE A 107 10.39 -11.36 40.57
C ILE A 107 10.90 -10.94 39.18
N PHE A 108 11.30 -11.88 38.32
CA PHE A 108 11.74 -11.53 36.96
C PHE A 108 10.65 -10.79 36.16
N LYS A 109 9.39 -11.22 36.27
CA LYS A 109 8.26 -10.49 35.66
C LYS A 109 8.08 -9.08 36.21
N LYS A 110 8.22 -8.89 37.52
CA LYS A 110 8.10 -7.58 38.18
C LYS A 110 9.20 -6.61 37.73
N VAL A 111 10.42 -7.12 37.54
CA VAL A 111 11.60 -6.35 37.08
C VAL A 111 11.65 -6.24 35.54
N LYS A 112 10.67 -6.83 34.83
CA LYS A 112 10.58 -6.86 33.35
C LYS A 112 11.77 -7.57 32.68
N TYR A 113 12.35 -8.55 33.34
CA TYR A 113 13.31 -9.45 32.72
C TYR A 113 12.57 -10.47 31.86
N HIS A 114 12.94 -10.54 30.59
CA HIS A 114 12.33 -11.44 29.62
C HIS A 114 13.39 -12.42 29.09
N PRO A 115 13.05 -13.71 28.98
CA PRO A 115 13.95 -14.66 28.32
C PRO A 115 14.08 -14.26 26.85
N TYR A 116 15.29 -13.86 26.45
CA TYR A 116 15.60 -13.58 25.06
C TYR A 116 16.10 -14.84 24.37
N ARG A 117 15.45 -15.22 23.27
CA ARG A 117 15.91 -16.34 22.43
C ARG A 117 16.78 -15.75 21.33
N VAL A 118 18.09 -15.95 21.44
CA VAL A 118 19.04 -15.61 20.37
C VAL A 118 18.62 -16.36 19.10
N ARG A 119 18.31 -15.62 18.05
CA ARG A 119 18.13 -16.15 16.69
C ARG A 119 19.38 -15.78 15.91
N LEU A 120 20.14 -16.79 15.51
CA LEU A 120 21.25 -16.65 14.57
C LEU A 120 20.65 -16.56 13.17
N ILE A 121 20.62 -15.35 12.59
CA ILE A 121 20.02 -15.09 11.28
C ILE A 121 21.10 -15.04 10.20
N HIS A 122 22.30 -14.57 10.53
CA HIS A 122 23.49 -14.56 9.68
C HIS A 122 24.73 -14.87 10.52
N GLU A 123 25.67 -15.61 9.95
CA GLU A 123 27.03 -15.72 10.48
C GLU A 123 27.76 -14.42 10.08
N LEU A 124 28.22 -13.64 11.07
CA LEU A 124 29.01 -12.45 10.80
C LEU A 124 30.49 -12.83 10.74
N ALA A 125 31.18 -12.40 9.68
CA ALA A 125 32.63 -12.44 9.63
C ALA A 125 33.23 -11.31 10.49
N GLU A 126 34.50 -11.45 10.88
CA GLU A 126 35.19 -10.44 11.71
C GLU A 126 35.23 -9.05 11.03
N ASP A 127 35.41 -9.02 9.70
CA ASP A 127 35.44 -7.80 8.89
C ASP A 127 34.07 -7.12 8.73
N ASP A 128 32.95 -7.83 8.98
CA ASP A 128 31.62 -7.26 8.77
C ASP A 128 31.31 -6.14 9.76
N PHE A 129 31.92 -6.17 10.95
CA PHE A 129 31.73 -5.13 11.95
C PHE A 129 32.26 -3.78 11.46
N ASP A 130 33.48 -3.78 10.92
CA ASP A 130 34.13 -2.56 10.41
C ASP A 130 33.37 -2.02 9.20
N ARG A 131 33.02 -2.89 8.23
CA ARG A 131 32.24 -2.50 7.04
C ARG A 131 30.89 -1.89 7.40
N ARG A 132 30.19 -2.45 8.38
CA ARG A 132 28.89 -1.93 8.82
C ARG A 132 29.03 -0.60 9.55
N THR A 133 30.09 -0.44 10.35
CA THR A 133 30.38 0.81 11.05
C THR A 133 30.73 1.92 10.05
N GLU A 134 31.61 1.63 9.10
CA GLU A 134 31.98 2.55 8.02
C GLU A 134 30.76 2.97 7.20
N PHE A 135 29.88 2.02 6.82
CA PHE A 135 28.64 2.33 6.12
C PHE A 135 27.72 3.25 6.94
N CYS A 136 27.57 2.98 8.24
CA CYS A 136 26.77 3.83 9.13
C CYS A 136 27.34 5.24 9.23
N GLU A 137 28.66 5.38 9.42
CA GLU A 137 29.34 6.67 9.47
C GLU A 137 29.18 7.45 8.16
N TYR A 138 29.40 6.78 7.02
CA TYR A 138 29.18 7.33 5.69
C TYR A 138 27.74 7.87 5.52
N MET A 139 26.74 7.06 5.88
CA MET A 139 25.32 7.44 5.75
C MET A 139 24.95 8.61 6.68
N MET A 140 25.48 8.64 7.90
CA MET A 140 25.24 9.73 8.85
C MET A 140 25.86 11.04 8.37
N ASP A 141 27.09 11.00 7.85
CA ASP A 141 27.77 12.19 7.32
C ASP A 141 27.01 12.76 6.11
N HIS A 142 26.57 11.91 5.18
CA HIS A 142 25.79 12.33 4.00
C HIS A 142 24.43 12.93 4.38
N ASN A 143 23.78 12.40 5.42
CA ASN A 143 22.52 12.96 5.91
C ASN A 143 22.72 14.30 6.63
N ASN A 144 23.84 14.48 7.35
CA ASN A 144 24.17 15.76 8.00
C ASN A 144 24.50 16.85 6.98
N GLN A 145 25.18 16.49 5.88
CA GLN A 145 25.54 17.43 4.81
C GLN A 145 24.33 17.78 3.92
N ASN A 146 23.41 16.83 3.70
CA ASN A 146 22.23 17.03 2.87
C ASN A 146 20.97 16.59 3.62
N ASN A 147 20.22 17.57 4.14
CA ASN A 147 19.02 17.39 4.94
C ASN A 147 17.86 16.65 4.22
N GLY A 148 18.01 16.33 2.93
CA GLY A 148 17.07 15.53 2.13
C GLY A 148 17.65 14.23 1.59
N PHE A 149 18.87 13.83 1.99
CA PHE A 149 19.56 12.66 1.44
C PHE A 149 18.76 11.37 1.60
N ILE A 150 18.36 11.03 2.84
CA ILE A 150 17.58 9.81 3.11
C ILE A 150 16.26 9.79 2.31
N ALA A 151 15.62 10.94 2.14
CA ALA A 151 14.35 11.04 1.41
C ALA A 151 14.51 10.80 -0.12
N ASN A 152 15.73 10.87 -0.64
CA ASN A 152 16.05 10.64 -2.05
C ASN A 152 16.56 9.22 -2.33
N ILE A 153 16.77 8.40 -1.29
CA ILE A 153 17.22 7.02 -1.44
C ILE A 153 16.00 6.13 -1.67
N LEU A 154 16.03 5.35 -2.75
CA LEU A 154 15.05 4.32 -3.04
C LEU A 154 15.67 2.97 -2.67
N PHE A 155 15.14 2.32 -1.63
CA PHE A 155 15.53 0.97 -1.27
C PHE A 155 14.71 -0.04 -2.08
N SER A 156 15.37 -1.09 -2.57
CA SER A 156 14.74 -2.24 -3.23
C SER A 156 15.33 -3.52 -2.68
N ASP A 157 14.47 -4.46 -2.29
CA ASP A 157 14.81 -5.83 -1.89
C ASP A 157 14.05 -6.81 -2.80
N GLU A 158 14.49 -8.07 -2.89
CA GLU A 158 13.84 -9.12 -3.69
C GLU A 158 12.36 -9.26 -3.34
N ALA A 159 12.01 -9.24 -2.05
CA ALA A 159 10.61 -9.25 -1.60
C ALA A 159 9.81 -8.01 -2.06
N THR A 160 10.48 -6.87 -2.24
CA THR A 160 9.85 -5.64 -2.76
C THR A 160 9.66 -5.73 -4.27
N MET A 161 10.58 -6.37 -4.99
CA MET A 161 10.44 -6.64 -6.42
C MET A 161 9.30 -7.62 -6.69
N ASP A 162 9.16 -8.67 -5.89
CA ASP A 162 8.03 -9.61 -5.99
C ASP A 162 6.70 -8.88 -5.78
N GLU A 163 6.61 -8.04 -4.76
CA GLU A 163 5.39 -7.25 -4.50
C GLU A 163 5.11 -6.23 -5.62
N GLN A 164 6.15 -5.59 -6.16
CA GLN A 164 6.02 -4.68 -7.31
C GLN A 164 5.62 -5.41 -8.59
N LEU A 165 6.17 -6.61 -8.85
CA LEU A 165 5.81 -7.44 -9.99
C LEU A 165 4.36 -7.93 -9.87
N VAL A 166 3.94 -8.37 -8.68
CA VAL A 166 2.54 -8.74 -8.40
C VAL A 166 1.61 -7.54 -8.60
N GLN A 167 2.02 -6.34 -8.18
CA GLN A 167 1.25 -5.10 -8.43
C GLN A 167 1.23 -4.71 -9.91
N LEU A 168 2.32 -4.87 -10.64
CA LEU A 168 2.39 -4.65 -12.09
C LEU A 168 1.46 -5.62 -12.82
N ASP A 169 1.49 -6.90 -12.49
CA ASP A 169 0.55 -7.90 -13.03
C ASP A 169 -0.91 -7.51 -12.72
N ALA A 170 -1.18 -7.11 -11.46
CA ALA A 170 -2.51 -6.75 -10.97
C ALA A 170 -3.10 -5.45 -11.59
N ILE A 171 -2.26 -4.53 -12.06
CA ILE A 171 -2.70 -3.19 -12.48
C ILE A 171 -2.41 -2.91 -13.96
N TYR A 172 -1.30 -3.43 -14.48
CA TYR A 172 -0.78 -3.13 -15.82
C TYR A 172 -1.17 -4.19 -16.86
N ASP A 173 -1.04 -5.47 -16.52
CA ASP A 173 -1.22 -6.60 -17.48
C ASP A 173 -2.67 -7.03 -17.65
N LEU A 174 -3.49 -6.88 -16.62
CA LEU A 174 -4.87 -7.37 -16.70
C LEU A 174 -5.70 -6.58 -17.73
N PRO A 175 -6.36 -7.29 -18.67
CA PRO A 175 -6.95 -6.67 -19.86
C PRO A 175 -8.14 -5.75 -19.53
N TRP A 176 -8.84 -5.97 -18.41
CA TRP A 176 -9.96 -5.14 -17.99
C TRP A 176 -9.55 -3.71 -17.63
N ASN A 177 -8.34 -3.49 -17.13
CA ASN A 177 -7.84 -2.14 -16.85
C ASN A 177 -7.40 -1.39 -18.13
N ARG A 178 -7.48 -2.04 -19.29
CA ARG A 178 -7.10 -1.50 -20.61
C ARG A 178 -8.28 -1.40 -21.57
N ILE A 179 -9.45 -1.97 -21.24
CA ILE A 179 -10.60 -2.01 -22.14
C ILE A 179 -11.14 -0.63 -22.52
N GLY A 180 -11.03 0.36 -21.62
CA GLY A 180 -11.55 1.71 -21.81
C GLY A 180 -11.07 2.38 -23.11
N PRO A 181 -9.76 2.58 -23.31
CA PRO A 181 -9.20 3.09 -24.57
C PRO A 181 -9.67 2.33 -25.83
N TYR A 182 -9.80 0.99 -25.77
CA TYR A 182 -10.28 0.21 -26.91
C TYR A 182 -11.74 0.52 -27.25
N LEU A 183 -12.61 0.60 -26.25
CA LEU A 183 -14.02 0.97 -26.42
C LEU A 183 -14.15 2.39 -26.97
N VAL A 184 -13.39 3.34 -26.42
CA VAL A 184 -13.37 4.72 -26.91
C VAL A 184 -12.94 4.75 -28.38
N GLY A 185 -11.89 4.00 -28.75
CA GLY A 185 -11.44 3.89 -30.13
C GLY A 185 -12.51 3.31 -31.07
N ALA A 186 -13.16 2.21 -30.67
CA ALA A 186 -14.22 1.57 -31.45
C ALA A 186 -15.44 2.50 -31.65
N ILE A 187 -15.89 3.16 -30.58
CA ILE A 187 -17.00 4.12 -30.62
C ILE A 187 -16.63 5.31 -31.51
N THR A 188 -15.40 5.83 -31.38
CA THR A 188 -14.89 6.93 -32.20
C THR A 188 -14.87 6.58 -33.68
N GLY A 189 -14.38 5.37 -34.02
CA GLY A 189 -14.40 4.85 -35.39
C GLY A 189 -15.82 4.73 -35.94
N TYR A 190 -16.76 4.20 -35.15
CA TYR A 190 -18.16 4.09 -35.53
C TYR A 190 -18.80 5.48 -35.78
N ILE A 191 -18.59 6.44 -34.87
CA ILE A 191 -19.10 7.81 -35.03
C ILE A 191 -18.51 8.46 -36.28
N LEU A 192 -17.20 8.32 -36.51
CA LEU A 192 -16.52 8.92 -37.65
C LEU A 192 -17.03 8.39 -38.99
N ILE A 193 -17.22 7.07 -39.09
CA ILE A 193 -17.61 6.40 -40.33
C ILE A 193 -19.12 6.52 -40.57
N VAL A 194 -19.94 6.17 -39.56
CA VAL A 194 -21.39 6.02 -39.72
C VAL A 194 -22.14 7.33 -39.55
N ARG A 195 -21.75 8.16 -38.57
CA ARG A 195 -22.48 9.40 -38.26
C ARG A 195 -21.94 10.61 -39.00
N LEU A 196 -20.62 10.71 -39.12
CA LEU A 196 -19.96 11.90 -39.67
C LEU A 196 -19.60 11.79 -41.15
N GLN A 197 -19.56 10.59 -41.74
CA GLN A 197 -19.09 10.37 -43.11
C GLN A 197 -17.76 11.10 -43.40
N GLN A 198 -16.86 11.16 -42.42
CA GLN A 198 -15.60 11.92 -42.45
C GLN A 198 -15.71 13.43 -42.69
N LYS A 199 -16.90 14.03 -42.59
CA LYS A 199 -17.12 15.48 -42.73
C LYS A 199 -17.67 16.06 -41.44
N LEU A 200 -16.87 16.90 -40.78
CA LEU A 200 -17.26 17.62 -39.56
C LEU A 200 -17.00 19.12 -39.74
N THR A 201 -18.06 19.89 -39.96
CA THR A 201 -18.01 21.35 -40.10
C THR A 201 -18.11 22.02 -38.73
N LEU A 202 -16.97 22.31 -38.12
CA LEU A 202 -16.91 23.00 -36.83
C LEU A 202 -16.78 24.51 -36.97
N THR A 203 -17.46 25.25 -36.10
CA THR A 203 -17.22 26.69 -35.93
C THR A 203 -15.85 26.96 -35.29
N LYS A 204 -15.29 28.16 -35.53
CA LYS A 204 -13.99 28.56 -34.95
C LYS A 204 -13.92 28.39 -33.42
N LYS A 205 -15.02 28.70 -32.72
CA LYS A 205 -15.13 28.52 -31.26
C LYS A 205 -15.05 27.05 -30.84
N GLN A 206 -15.76 26.16 -31.54
CA GLN A 206 -15.74 24.72 -31.25
C GLN A 206 -14.37 24.10 -31.53
N LYS A 207 -13.68 24.55 -32.59
CA LYS A 207 -12.30 24.14 -32.86
C LYS A 207 -11.36 24.57 -31.74
N ALA A 208 -11.42 25.85 -31.33
CA ALA A 208 -10.60 26.37 -30.24
C ALA A 208 -10.86 25.61 -28.92
N PHE A 209 -12.13 25.30 -28.64
CA PHE A 209 -12.50 24.50 -27.47
C PHE A 209 -11.88 23.10 -27.51
N GLY A 210 -12.02 22.35 -28.60
CA GLY A 210 -11.44 21.00 -28.70
C GLY A 210 -9.91 20.99 -28.64
N TRP A 211 -9.26 21.96 -29.29
CA TRP A 211 -7.79 22.08 -29.28
C TRP A 211 -7.20 22.59 -27.96
N THR A 212 -8.01 23.09 -27.03
CA THR A 212 -7.55 23.50 -25.70
C THR A 212 -7.89 22.45 -24.66
N VAL A 213 -9.16 22.03 -24.60
CA VAL A 213 -9.67 21.16 -23.52
C VAL A 213 -9.05 19.76 -23.56
N PHE A 214 -9.02 19.10 -24.72
CA PHE A 214 -8.51 17.72 -24.80
C PHE A 214 -7.00 17.60 -24.56
N PRO A 215 -6.14 18.50 -25.09
CA PRO A 215 -4.73 18.51 -24.71
C PRO A 215 -4.49 18.87 -23.25
N LEU A 216 -5.19 19.86 -22.69
CA LEU A 216 -5.08 20.22 -21.27
C LEU A 216 -5.47 19.05 -20.37
N LEU A 217 -6.51 18.30 -20.73
CA LEU A 217 -6.91 17.09 -20.02
C LEU A 217 -5.81 16.02 -20.04
N ASN A 218 -5.18 15.76 -21.18
CA ASN A 218 -4.07 14.79 -21.26
C ASN A 218 -2.82 15.25 -20.48
N ILE A 219 -2.48 16.54 -20.56
CA ILE A 219 -1.38 17.13 -19.81
C ILE A 219 -1.66 17.01 -18.30
N TRP A 220 -2.88 17.34 -17.87
CA TRP A 220 -3.28 17.21 -16.48
C TRP A 220 -3.15 15.76 -15.99
N ILE A 221 -3.62 14.77 -16.77
CA ILE A 221 -3.45 13.34 -16.45
C ILE A 221 -1.97 13.00 -16.26
N LEU A 222 -1.09 13.45 -17.17
CA LEU A 222 0.35 13.14 -17.12
C LEU A 222 1.05 13.73 -15.88
N PHE A 223 0.70 14.97 -15.50
CA PHE A 223 1.36 15.65 -14.37
C PHE A 223 0.69 15.43 -13.00
N THR A 224 -0.52 14.86 -12.95
CA THR A 224 -1.23 14.61 -11.69
C THR A 224 -0.41 13.74 -10.72
N LEU A 225 0.32 12.75 -11.24
CA LEU A 225 1.15 11.86 -10.43
C LEU A 225 2.53 12.43 -10.06
N TYR A 226 2.87 13.62 -10.54
CA TYR A 226 4.15 14.27 -10.20
C TYR A 226 4.22 14.64 -8.71
N THR A 227 3.08 15.03 -8.14
CA THR A 227 2.97 15.30 -6.70
C THR A 227 2.79 13.99 -5.93
N ARG A 228 3.81 13.52 -5.20
CA ARG A 228 3.79 12.26 -4.44
C ARG A 228 2.82 12.20 -3.24
N LYS A 229 2.04 13.26 -2.98
CA LYS A 229 1.10 13.36 -1.85
C LYS A 229 -0.34 13.47 -2.37
N ILE A 230 -0.89 12.36 -2.83
CA ILE A 230 -2.28 12.28 -3.28
C ILE A 230 -3.04 11.38 -2.32
N SER A 231 -4.30 11.70 -2.03
CA SER A 231 -5.14 10.87 -1.18
C SER A 231 -5.39 9.50 -1.85
N VAL A 232 -5.63 8.47 -1.02
CA VAL A 232 -5.82 7.09 -1.51
C VAL A 232 -7.09 7.01 -2.37
N GLU A 233 -8.14 7.73 -1.97
CA GLU A 233 -9.43 7.75 -2.67
C GLU A 233 -9.29 8.36 -4.05
N PHE A 234 -8.59 9.50 -4.15
CA PHE A 234 -8.35 10.14 -5.44
C PHE A 234 -7.48 9.27 -6.34
N SER A 235 -6.45 8.61 -5.78
CA SER A 235 -5.59 7.69 -6.53
C SER A 235 -6.37 6.52 -7.11
N ALA A 236 -7.31 5.94 -6.35
CA ALA A 236 -8.17 4.86 -6.83
C ALA A 236 -9.03 5.29 -8.02
N VAL A 237 -9.68 6.46 -7.93
CA VAL A 237 -10.49 7.02 -9.04
C VAL A 237 -9.60 7.32 -10.25
N TYR A 238 -8.45 7.93 -10.02
CA TYR A 238 -7.48 8.25 -11.08
C TYR A 238 -7.03 6.99 -11.82
N MET A 239 -6.66 5.92 -11.10
CA MET A 239 -6.20 4.67 -11.70
C MET A 239 -7.28 3.99 -12.55
N GLY A 240 -8.57 4.12 -12.18
CA GLY A 240 -9.68 3.57 -12.96
C GLY A 240 -10.03 4.37 -14.22
N VAL A 241 -9.90 5.70 -14.19
CA VAL A 241 -10.50 6.58 -15.22
C VAL A 241 -9.46 7.22 -16.15
N SER A 242 -8.24 7.46 -15.67
CA SER A 242 -7.19 8.19 -16.40
C SER A 242 -6.90 7.64 -17.79
N ARG A 243 -6.79 6.31 -17.93
CA ARG A 243 -6.53 5.65 -19.22
C ARG A 243 -7.66 5.86 -20.22
N THR A 244 -8.91 5.75 -19.77
CA THR A 244 -10.09 5.97 -20.61
C THR A 244 -10.16 7.41 -21.08
N LEU A 245 -9.92 8.37 -20.18
CA LEU A 245 -9.88 9.80 -20.50
C LEU A 245 -8.74 10.14 -21.46
N TRP A 246 -7.57 9.51 -21.30
CA TRP A 246 -6.48 9.63 -22.26
C TRP A 246 -6.92 9.19 -23.67
N GLY A 247 -7.62 8.05 -23.75
CA GLY A 247 -8.22 7.57 -25.00
C GLY A 247 -9.20 8.57 -25.62
N VAL A 248 -10.01 9.26 -24.80
CA VAL A 248 -10.94 10.31 -25.27
C VAL A 248 -10.20 11.50 -25.86
N GLY A 249 -9.11 11.94 -25.22
CA GLY A 249 -8.28 13.00 -25.74
C GLY A 249 -7.62 12.64 -27.08
N MET A 250 -7.14 11.39 -27.21
CA MET A 250 -6.61 10.88 -28.48
C MET A 250 -7.69 10.71 -29.57
N ALA A 251 -8.91 10.34 -29.18
CA ALA A 251 -10.05 10.23 -30.09
C ALA A 251 -10.39 11.58 -30.75
N TRP A 252 -10.33 12.68 -29.99
CA TRP A 252 -10.49 14.01 -30.56
C TRP A 252 -9.43 14.32 -31.63
N VAL A 253 -8.15 14.04 -31.34
CA VAL A 253 -7.05 14.24 -32.29
C VAL A 253 -7.29 13.44 -33.58
N LEU A 254 -7.72 12.18 -33.46
CA LEU A 254 -8.07 11.33 -34.60
C LEU A 254 -9.20 11.96 -35.43
N ILE A 255 -10.32 12.34 -34.80
CA ILE A 255 -11.46 12.97 -35.49
C ILE A 255 -11.01 14.26 -36.19
N ALA A 256 -10.23 15.11 -35.52
CA ALA A 256 -9.77 16.38 -36.07
C ALA A 256 -8.86 16.17 -37.30
N CYS A 257 -8.01 15.15 -37.28
CA CYS A 257 -7.15 14.75 -38.40
C CYS A 257 -7.98 14.21 -39.58
N CYS A 258 -8.92 13.28 -39.34
CA CYS A 258 -9.72 12.66 -40.40
C CYS A 258 -10.73 13.62 -41.03
N THR A 259 -11.21 14.63 -40.29
CA THR A 259 -12.21 15.60 -40.77
C THR A 259 -11.59 16.84 -41.41
N GLY A 260 -10.26 16.91 -41.55
CA GLY A 260 -9.56 18.04 -42.15
C GLY A 260 -9.50 19.30 -41.27
N ASN A 261 -9.87 19.18 -40.00
CA ASN A 261 -9.84 20.28 -39.02
C ASN A 261 -8.45 20.48 -38.38
N ALA A 262 -7.47 19.63 -38.70
CA ALA A 262 -6.12 19.58 -38.14
C ALA A 262 -5.01 19.60 -39.21
N GLN A 263 -5.13 20.46 -40.24
CA GLN A 263 -4.28 20.37 -41.45
C GLN A 263 -2.77 20.38 -41.16
N ALA A 264 -2.30 21.21 -40.22
CA ALA A 264 -0.89 21.24 -39.82
C ALA A 264 -0.44 19.91 -39.21
N LEU A 265 -1.23 19.36 -38.29
CA LEU A 265 -0.94 18.09 -37.63
C LEU A 265 -1.02 16.91 -38.61
N GLN A 266 -1.99 16.92 -39.51
CA GLN A 266 -2.13 15.91 -40.55
C GLN A 266 -0.90 15.88 -41.46
N LYS A 267 -0.38 17.06 -41.87
CA LYS A 267 0.84 17.17 -42.68
C LYS A 267 2.05 16.58 -41.95
N PHE A 268 2.17 16.86 -40.65
CA PHE A 268 3.26 16.32 -39.82
C PHE A 268 3.17 14.80 -39.65
N LEU A 269 2.00 14.26 -39.28
CA LEU A 269 1.80 12.83 -39.06
C LEU A 269 1.87 12.01 -40.36
N SER A 270 1.57 12.62 -41.50
CA SER A 270 1.65 11.97 -42.82
C SER A 270 3.07 12.01 -43.42
N PHE A 271 4.08 12.41 -42.63
CA PHE A 271 5.47 12.45 -43.09
C PHE A 271 6.00 11.05 -43.42
N ARG A 272 6.61 10.90 -44.60
CA ARG A 272 7.09 9.59 -45.11
C ARG A 272 8.17 8.94 -44.24
N GLY A 273 8.93 9.72 -43.47
CA GLY A 273 9.93 9.18 -42.55
C GLY A 273 9.33 8.38 -41.39
N PHE A 274 8.06 8.60 -41.04
CA PHE A 274 7.38 7.82 -40.00
C PHE A 274 6.90 6.45 -40.50
N ILE A 275 6.87 6.20 -41.81
CA ILE A 275 6.45 4.91 -42.37
C ILE A 275 7.32 3.75 -41.85
N PRO A 276 8.66 3.75 -41.97
CA PRO A 276 9.48 2.65 -41.44
C PRO A 276 9.33 2.51 -39.92
N LEU A 277 9.33 3.62 -39.18
CA LEU A 277 9.19 3.60 -37.73
C LEU A 277 7.84 2.99 -37.30
N SER A 278 6.75 3.37 -37.97
CA SER A 278 5.41 2.84 -37.71
C SER A 278 5.31 1.33 -37.89
N ARG A 279 6.01 0.77 -38.88
CA ARG A 279 6.04 -0.70 -39.10
C ARG A 279 6.81 -1.43 -38.01
N LEU A 280 7.86 -0.82 -37.48
CA LEU A 280 8.66 -1.38 -36.40
C LEU A 280 7.98 -1.28 -35.03
N THR A 281 6.99 -0.40 -34.85
CA THR A 281 6.36 -0.18 -33.53
C THR A 281 5.83 -1.46 -32.87
N TYR A 282 5.32 -2.43 -33.65
CA TYR A 282 4.83 -3.69 -33.10
C TYR A 282 5.96 -4.54 -32.51
N CYS A 283 7.04 -4.74 -33.27
CA CYS A 283 8.22 -5.47 -32.78
C CYS A 283 8.91 -4.72 -31.63
N ALA A 284 8.99 -3.40 -31.70
CA ALA A 284 9.52 -2.57 -30.63
C ALA A 284 8.68 -2.71 -29.35
N TYR A 285 7.35 -2.73 -29.45
CA TYR A 285 6.46 -2.95 -28.32
C TYR A 285 6.71 -4.30 -27.64
N LEU A 286 6.90 -5.37 -28.42
CA LEU A 286 7.16 -6.71 -27.87
C LEU A 286 8.54 -6.82 -27.21
N LEU A 287 9.56 -6.18 -27.78
CA LEU A 287 10.94 -6.27 -27.29
C LEU A 287 11.24 -5.31 -26.15
N ASN A 288 10.53 -4.17 -26.05
CA ASN A 288 10.85 -3.13 -25.06
C ASN A 288 10.90 -3.65 -23.61
N PRO A 289 9.89 -4.39 -23.10
CA PRO A 289 9.93 -4.89 -21.72
C PRO A 289 11.08 -5.89 -21.49
N LEU A 290 11.39 -6.72 -22.51
CA LEU A 290 12.48 -7.68 -22.43
C LEU A 290 13.85 -6.98 -22.35
N VAL A 291 14.07 -5.99 -23.22
CA VAL A 291 15.31 -5.20 -23.25
C VAL A 291 15.47 -4.41 -21.96
N ALA A 292 14.40 -3.78 -21.47
CA ALA A 292 14.41 -3.07 -20.20
C ALA A 292 14.77 -4.02 -19.04
N ASN A 293 14.09 -5.16 -18.92
CA ASN A 293 14.35 -6.11 -17.84
C ASN A 293 15.78 -6.67 -17.89
N MET A 294 16.31 -6.99 -19.08
CA MET A 294 17.71 -7.44 -19.21
C MET A 294 18.71 -6.39 -18.70
N ILE A 295 18.47 -5.11 -18.96
CA ILE A 295 19.37 -4.03 -18.53
C ILE A 295 19.24 -3.78 -17.02
N TYR A 296 18.01 -3.77 -16.48
CA TYR A 296 17.78 -3.50 -15.07
C TYR A 296 18.16 -4.66 -14.16
N LEU A 297 17.91 -5.91 -14.56
CA LEU A 297 18.30 -7.08 -13.78
C LEU A 297 19.77 -7.45 -13.97
N GLY A 298 20.37 -7.08 -15.11
CA GLY A 298 21.78 -7.34 -15.40
C GLY A 298 22.74 -6.34 -14.76
N SER A 299 22.26 -5.26 -14.14
CA SER A 299 23.11 -4.27 -13.50
C SER A 299 23.39 -4.62 -12.04
N GLU A 300 24.66 -4.81 -11.68
CA GLU A 300 25.11 -5.04 -10.30
C GLU A 300 25.27 -3.74 -9.49
N SER A 301 25.12 -2.58 -10.12
CA SER A 301 25.34 -1.26 -9.49
C SER A 301 24.03 -0.48 -9.37
N ALA A 302 23.92 0.29 -8.27
CA ALA A 302 22.76 1.14 -8.03
C ALA A 302 22.64 2.24 -9.10
N PHE A 303 21.45 2.38 -9.69
CA PHE A 303 21.19 3.46 -10.64
C PHE A 303 21.12 4.81 -9.90
N ASN A 304 21.93 5.77 -10.37
CA ASN A 304 21.87 7.14 -9.89
C ASN A 304 20.50 7.76 -10.24
N ALA A 305 19.68 8.06 -9.22
CA ALA A 305 18.34 8.64 -9.36
C ALA A 305 18.34 10.13 -9.75
N SER A 306 19.19 10.52 -10.71
CA SER A 306 19.24 11.87 -11.28
C SER A 306 18.35 11.98 -12.52
N LEU A 307 17.76 13.17 -12.75
CA LEU A 307 16.94 13.42 -13.95
C LEU A 307 17.71 13.13 -15.25
N GLY A 308 18.99 13.53 -15.30
CA GLY A 308 19.86 13.28 -16.44
C GLY A 308 20.15 11.80 -16.65
N GLY A 309 20.42 11.06 -15.57
CA GLY A 309 20.62 9.61 -15.60
C GLY A 309 19.38 8.89 -16.14
N PHE A 310 18.20 9.17 -15.60
CA PHE A 310 16.95 8.59 -16.10
C PHE A 310 16.67 8.93 -17.56
N ALA A 311 16.89 10.18 -17.97
CA ALA A 311 16.70 10.59 -19.36
C ALA A 311 17.62 9.81 -20.31
N LEU A 312 18.90 9.64 -19.95
CA LEU A 312 19.86 8.86 -20.74
C LEU A 312 19.47 7.38 -20.80
N THR A 313 19.05 6.78 -19.68
CA THR A 313 18.61 5.38 -19.65
C THR A 313 17.37 5.16 -20.52
N ILE A 314 16.36 6.03 -20.44
CA ILE A 314 15.15 5.93 -21.27
C ILE A 314 15.50 6.05 -22.76
N CYS A 315 16.33 7.03 -23.13
CA CYS A 315 16.81 7.20 -24.50
C CYS A 315 17.59 5.97 -24.98
N GLY A 316 18.49 5.43 -24.16
CA GLY A 316 19.29 4.25 -24.47
C GLY A 316 18.43 3.01 -24.70
N ILE A 317 17.52 2.70 -23.77
CA ILE A 317 16.59 1.58 -23.90
C ILE A 317 15.72 1.73 -25.15
N THR A 318 15.21 2.94 -25.42
CA THR A 318 14.36 3.19 -26.59
C THR A 318 15.13 2.97 -27.90
N LEU A 319 16.34 3.52 -28.03
CA LEU A 319 17.17 3.36 -29.23
C LEU A 319 17.56 1.90 -29.46
N LEU A 320 17.99 1.21 -28.40
CA LEU A 320 18.35 -0.21 -28.48
C LEU A 320 17.14 -1.06 -28.86
N THR A 321 15.97 -0.78 -28.30
CA THR A 321 14.72 -1.48 -28.62
C THR A 321 14.35 -1.30 -30.10
N PHE A 322 14.43 -0.09 -30.64
CA PHE A 322 14.15 0.14 -32.07
C PHE A 322 15.18 -0.53 -32.98
N TYR A 323 16.45 -0.58 -32.58
CA TYR A 323 17.49 -1.31 -33.31
C TYR A 323 17.22 -2.82 -33.33
N LEU A 324 16.94 -3.42 -32.18
CA LEU A 324 16.61 -4.86 -32.10
C LEU A 324 15.28 -5.17 -32.80
N SER A 325 14.30 -4.27 -32.70
CA SER A 325 13.04 -4.36 -33.44
C SER A 325 13.26 -4.41 -34.95
N TYR A 326 14.20 -3.65 -35.48
CA TYR A 326 14.54 -3.70 -36.89
C TYR A 326 15.10 -5.07 -37.29
N LEU A 327 16.07 -5.59 -36.52
CA LEU A 327 16.63 -6.92 -36.76
C LEU A 327 15.55 -8.01 -36.70
N PHE A 328 14.71 -7.97 -35.67
CA PHE A 328 13.61 -8.91 -35.49
C PHE A 328 12.59 -8.86 -36.64
N SER A 329 12.21 -7.66 -37.07
CA SER A 329 11.27 -7.48 -38.18
C SER A 329 11.84 -8.03 -39.50
N VAL A 330 13.14 -7.84 -39.75
CA VAL A 330 13.79 -8.35 -40.96
C VAL A 330 13.96 -9.86 -40.92
N MET A 331 14.39 -10.43 -39.80
CA MET A 331 14.69 -11.86 -39.67
C MET A 331 13.44 -12.74 -39.55
N ILE A 332 12.38 -12.24 -38.92
CA ILE A 332 11.20 -13.06 -38.57
C ILE A 332 9.94 -12.51 -39.21
N GLU A 333 9.60 -11.25 -38.97
CA GLU A 333 8.30 -10.71 -39.38
C GLU A 333 8.15 -10.66 -40.92
N SER A 334 9.14 -10.13 -41.63
CA SER A 334 9.15 -10.01 -43.09
C SER A 334 9.01 -11.36 -43.81
N PRO A 335 9.83 -12.40 -43.51
CA PRO A 335 9.65 -13.70 -44.15
C PRO A 335 8.32 -14.37 -43.77
N MET A 336 7.84 -14.20 -42.53
CA MET A 336 6.54 -14.74 -42.10
C MET A 336 5.37 -14.07 -42.83
N ILE A 337 5.41 -12.75 -43.04
CA ILE A 337 4.41 -12.03 -43.84
C ILE A 337 4.43 -12.54 -45.30
N LEU A 338 5.60 -12.81 -45.87
CA LEU A 338 5.71 -13.33 -47.23
C LEU A 338 5.14 -14.76 -47.32
N LEU A 339 5.50 -15.63 -46.36
CA LEU A 339 5.02 -17.01 -46.28
C LEU A 339 3.49 -17.06 -46.12
N THR A 340 2.92 -16.25 -45.23
CA THR A 340 1.46 -16.18 -45.03
C THR A 340 0.74 -15.68 -46.27
N LYS A 341 1.26 -14.67 -46.97
CA LYS A 341 0.72 -14.22 -48.26
C LYS A 341 0.74 -15.33 -49.32
N MET A 342 1.84 -16.09 -49.41
CA MET A 342 1.96 -17.22 -50.32
C MET A 342 0.97 -18.35 -49.96
N ALA A 343 0.85 -18.67 -48.67
CA ALA A 343 -0.10 -19.68 -48.18
C ALA A 343 -1.55 -19.27 -48.47
N PHE A 344 -1.93 -18.03 -48.16
CA PHE A 344 -3.28 -17.52 -48.39
C PHE A 344 -3.63 -17.49 -49.89
N LYS A 345 -2.69 -17.07 -50.75
CA LYS A 345 -2.85 -17.13 -52.22
C LYS A 345 -3.03 -18.56 -52.72
N ARG A 346 -2.33 -19.54 -52.13
CA ARG A 346 -2.47 -20.96 -52.49
C ARG A 346 -3.82 -21.53 -52.05
N ILE A 347 -4.31 -21.14 -50.87
CA ILE A 347 -5.62 -21.54 -50.35
C ILE A 347 -6.74 -20.95 -51.21
N THR A 348 -6.70 -19.64 -51.49
CA THR A 348 -7.72 -18.96 -52.32
C THR A 348 -7.74 -19.46 -53.77
N ARG A 349 -6.59 -19.83 -54.35
CA ARG A 349 -6.55 -20.49 -55.66
C ARG A 349 -7.20 -21.88 -55.65
N ARG A 350 -7.01 -22.66 -54.59
CA ARG A 350 -7.64 -23.99 -54.46
C ARG A 350 -9.16 -23.93 -54.28
N THR A 351 -9.68 -22.86 -53.68
CA THR A 351 -11.12 -22.68 -53.44
C THR A 351 -11.88 -22.07 -54.61
N ASN A 352 -11.21 -21.62 -55.68
CA ASN A 352 -11.87 -21.06 -56.87
C ASN A 352 -11.92 -22.12 -57.99
N PRO A 353 -13.03 -22.86 -58.19
CA PRO A 353 -13.11 -23.98 -59.14
C PRO A 353 -13.13 -23.57 -60.63
N ARG A 354 -12.88 -22.29 -60.96
CA ARG A 354 -12.93 -21.78 -62.34
C ARG A 354 -11.66 -22.05 -63.17
N ASP A 355 -10.58 -22.52 -62.55
CA ASP A 355 -9.31 -22.84 -63.23
C ASP A 355 -9.12 -24.36 -63.45
N LYS A 356 -10.20 -25.14 -63.65
CA LYS A 356 -10.04 -26.47 -64.27
C LYS A 356 -9.84 -26.25 -65.78
N PRO A 357 -8.70 -26.64 -66.37
CA PRO A 357 -8.55 -26.60 -67.83
C PRO A 357 -9.66 -27.48 -68.43
N GLN A 358 -10.45 -26.89 -69.33
CA GLN A 358 -11.36 -27.66 -70.18
C GLN A 358 -10.50 -28.67 -70.95
N GLY A 359 -10.81 -29.95 -70.78
CA GLY A 359 -10.05 -31.04 -71.36
C GLY A 359 -9.99 -30.91 -72.87
N GLU A 360 -8.80 -31.13 -73.42
CA GLU A 360 -8.66 -31.67 -74.76
C GLU A 360 -9.32 -33.05 -74.79
N ASN A 361 -10.35 -33.18 -75.62
CA ASN A 361 -10.67 -34.35 -76.45
C ASN A 361 -11.81 -34.00 -77.40
#